data_AF-A0A3L7N502-F1
#
_entry.id   AF-A0A3L7N502-F1
#
_cell.length_a   1.000
_cell.length_b   1.000
_cell.length_c   1.000
_cell.angle_alpha   90.00
_cell.angle_beta   90.00
_cell.angle_gamma   90.00
#
_symmetry.space_group_name_H-M   'P 1'
#
loop_
_entity.id
_entity.type
_entity.pdbx_description
1 polymer ?
#
loop_
_entity_poly.entity_id
_entity_poly.type
_entity_poly.pdbx_seq_one_letter_code
_entity_poly.pdbx_strand_id
1 'polypeptide(L)'
;SKRTEPHINALVNLAVLHEDRGEMHDAERCLRKVLESQPNHARARLFMKDVGASKEALYDEGDQRDEAKRKAELDTPVTDFELSVRSRNCLKKMNIRTLRDLLMITKPELLSYKNFGETSLVEIEAMLTQRGLRLGEGLDQGFVARAAKEYIDSLTDRVDAGTLAKPVGSMDLSVRARRALQLLGVQSIGELAARTEAELMGVKNFGQNSLDEIKRKLVEMGLSLRELD
;
A
#
# COMPACT_ATOMS: atom_id res chain seq x y z
N SER A 1 -0.71 -50.82 -24.13
CA SER A 1 0.66 -50.30 -23.93
C SER A 1 0.90 -50.17 -22.44
N LYS A 2 1.74 -51.03 -21.85
CA LYS A 2 2.02 -51.03 -20.41
C LYS A 2 2.82 -49.77 -20.08
N ARG A 3 2.26 -48.81 -19.35
CA ARG A 3 3.05 -47.73 -18.75
C ARG A 3 4.02 -48.41 -17.80
N THR A 4 5.32 -48.34 -18.09
CA THR A 4 6.36 -48.74 -17.16
C THR A 4 6.22 -47.86 -15.93
N GLU A 5 5.77 -48.45 -14.82
CA GLU A 5 5.71 -47.75 -13.55
C GLU A 5 7.12 -47.21 -13.26
N PRO A 6 7.28 -45.89 -13.06
CA PRO A 6 8.59 -45.35 -12.75
C PRO A 6 9.07 -46.01 -11.46
N HIS A 7 10.33 -46.42 -11.41
CA HIS A 7 10.92 -46.95 -10.18
C HIS A 7 10.79 -45.87 -9.10
N ILE A 8 9.83 -46.05 -8.20
CA ILE A 8 9.45 -45.08 -7.16
C ILE A 8 10.68 -44.65 -6.36
N ASN A 9 11.54 -45.61 -6.01
CA ASN A 9 12.79 -45.36 -5.32
C ASN A 9 13.77 -44.49 -6.12
N ALA A 10 13.82 -44.63 -7.45
CA ALA A 10 14.66 -43.80 -8.30
C ALA A 10 14.15 -42.36 -8.36
N LEU A 11 12.82 -42.15 -8.41
CA LEU A 11 12.22 -40.81 -8.38
C LEU A 11 12.42 -40.12 -7.02
N VAL A 12 12.31 -40.87 -5.91
CA VAL A 12 12.58 -40.33 -4.57
C VAL A 12 14.05 -39.95 -4.42
N ASN A 13 14.98 -40.80 -4.87
CA ASN A 13 16.41 -40.48 -4.84
C ASN A 13 16.75 -39.29 -5.74
N LEU A 14 16.12 -39.20 -6.91
CA LEU A 14 16.28 -38.06 -7.81
C LEU A 14 15.76 -36.76 -7.19
N ALA A 15 14.65 -36.81 -6.45
CA ALA A 15 14.12 -35.65 -5.74
C ALA A 15 15.10 -35.11 -4.68
N VAL A 16 15.73 -36.01 -3.91
CA VAL A 16 16.77 -35.63 -2.92
C VAL A 16 17.96 -34.97 -3.61
N LEU A 17 18.40 -35.50 -4.76
CA LEU A 17 19.51 -34.90 -5.52
C LEU A 17 19.17 -33.50 -6.08
N HIS A 18 17.91 -33.25 -6.45
CA HIS A 18 17.47 -31.91 -6.84
C HIS A 18 17.42 -30.96 -5.65
N GLU A 19 16.99 -31.44 -4.48
CA GLU A 19 16.99 -30.68 -3.23
C GLU A 19 18.41 -30.26 -2.83
N ASP A 20 19.37 -31.18 -2.87
CA ASP A 20 20.80 -30.92 -2.59
C ASP A 20 21.40 -29.85 -3.53
N ARG A 21 20.82 -29.68 -4.73
CA ARG A 21 21.23 -28.69 -5.73
C ARG A 21 20.45 -27.37 -5.64
N GLY A 22 19.47 -27.24 -4.76
CA GLY A 22 18.60 -26.08 -4.67
C GLY A 22 17.49 -26.04 -5.74
N GLU A 23 17.32 -27.09 -6.54
CA GLU A 23 16.37 -27.18 -7.66
C GLU A 23 14.97 -27.61 -7.16
N MET A 24 14.35 -26.78 -6.30
CA MET A 24 13.12 -27.11 -5.58
C MET A 24 11.93 -27.48 -6.48
N HIS A 25 11.86 -26.89 -7.68
CA HIS A 25 10.82 -27.20 -8.66
C HIS A 25 10.92 -28.62 -9.25
N ASP A 26 12.13 -29.09 -9.50
CA ASP A 26 12.36 -30.42 -10.06
C ASP A 26 12.22 -31.51 -8.99
N ALA A 27 12.64 -31.21 -7.75
CA ALA A 27 12.37 -32.05 -6.57
C ALA A 27 10.86 -32.24 -6.36
N GLU A 28 10.09 -31.16 -6.35
CA GLU A 28 8.62 -31.18 -6.24
C GLU A 28 7.98 -32.00 -7.38
N ARG A 29 8.44 -31.83 -8.62
CA ARG A 29 7.91 -32.58 -9.78
C ARG A 29 8.14 -34.08 -9.64
N CYS A 30 9.29 -34.49 -9.12
CA CYS A 30 9.61 -35.89 -8.89
C CYS A 30 8.73 -36.49 -7.78
N LEU A 31 8.56 -35.78 -6.67
CA LEU A 31 7.74 -36.21 -5.53
C LEU A 31 6.25 -36.27 -5.88
N ARG A 32 5.74 -35.33 -6.67
CA ARG A 32 4.34 -35.34 -7.14
C ARG A 32 4.02 -36.59 -7.95
N LYS A 33 4.90 -37.00 -8.88
CA LYS A 33 4.73 -38.24 -9.66
C LYS A 33 4.70 -39.49 -8.78
N VAL A 34 5.47 -39.49 -7.70
CA VAL A 34 5.47 -40.59 -6.72
C VAL A 34 4.14 -40.62 -5.97
N LEU A 35 3.64 -39.48 -5.50
CA LEU A 35 2.38 -39.38 -4.76
C LEU A 35 1.14 -39.64 -5.64
N GLU A 36 1.21 -39.33 -6.94
CA GLU A 36 0.18 -39.71 -7.93
C GLU A 36 0.06 -41.23 -8.09
N SER A 37 1.18 -41.96 -7.99
CA SER A 37 1.21 -43.42 -8.13
C SER A 37 0.97 -44.13 -6.79
N GLN A 38 1.47 -43.55 -5.68
CA GLN A 38 1.35 -44.09 -4.32
C GLN A 38 1.07 -42.95 -3.32
N PRO A 39 -0.22 -42.59 -3.12
CA PRO A 39 -0.61 -41.44 -2.29
C PRO A 39 -0.15 -41.52 -0.83
N ASN A 40 0.02 -42.73 -0.30
CA ASN A 40 0.43 -42.99 1.09
C ASN A 40 1.94 -43.22 1.26
N HIS A 41 2.76 -42.88 0.26
CA HIS A 41 4.21 -43.07 0.35
C HIS A 41 4.84 -42.10 1.38
N ALA A 42 5.14 -42.62 2.58
CA ALA A 42 5.53 -41.84 3.75
C ALA A 42 6.72 -40.88 3.50
N ARG A 43 7.79 -41.37 2.86
CA ARG A 43 8.98 -40.56 2.56
C ARG A 43 8.71 -39.46 1.54
N ALA A 44 7.90 -39.74 0.51
CA ALA A 44 7.61 -38.76 -0.53
C ALA A 44 6.72 -37.64 0.00
N ARG A 45 5.79 -37.96 0.92
CA ARG A 45 4.93 -36.99 1.57
C ARG A 45 5.71 -36.09 2.54
N LEU A 46 6.69 -36.65 3.25
CA LEU A 46 7.58 -35.87 4.12
C LEU A 46 8.43 -34.90 3.29
N PHE A 47 9.15 -35.40 2.27
CA PHE A 47 9.96 -34.55 1.41
C PHE A 47 9.13 -33.51 0.65
N MET A 48 7.88 -33.82 0.27
CA MET A 48 7.00 -32.82 -0.37
C MET A 48 6.65 -31.69 0.59
N LYS A 49 6.50 -31.98 1.89
CA LYS A 49 6.31 -30.95 2.90
C LYS A 49 7.58 -30.12 3.10
N ASP A 50 8.75 -30.75 3.13
CA ASP A 50 10.04 -30.08 3.32
C ASP A 50 10.40 -29.19 2.12
N VAL A 51 10.21 -29.69 0.89
CA VAL A 51 10.37 -28.90 -0.35
C VAL A 51 9.36 -27.74 -0.39
N GLY A 52 8.12 -27.97 0.06
CA GLY A 52 7.11 -26.92 0.18
C GLY A 52 7.53 -25.81 1.17
N ALA A 53 8.01 -26.19 2.36
CA ALA A 53 8.46 -25.26 3.38
C ALA A 53 9.71 -24.47 2.95
N SER A 54 10.69 -25.13 2.33
CA SER A 54 11.90 -24.49 1.80
C SER A 54 11.56 -23.51 0.68
N LYS A 55 10.60 -23.86 -0.18
CA LYS A 55 10.10 -22.99 -1.25
C LYS A 55 9.35 -21.79 -0.69
N GLU A 56 8.47 -21.99 0.29
CA GLU A 56 7.72 -20.92 0.95
C GLU A 56 8.66 -19.93 1.68
N ALA A 57 9.68 -20.43 2.38
CA ALA A 57 10.71 -19.59 3.03
C ALA A 57 11.51 -18.76 2.02
N LEU A 58 11.85 -19.30 0.84
CA LEU A 58 12.54 -18.55 -0.22
C LEU A 58 11.68 -17.45 -0.85
N TYR A 59 10.37 -17.68 -1.00
CA TYR A 59 9.45 -16.65 -1.48
C TYR A 59 9.23 -15.56 -0.42
N ASP A 60 9.07 -15.95 0.85
CA ASP A 60 8.87 -15.02 1.96
C ASP A 60 10.12 -14.13 2.17
N GLU A 61 11.34 -14.67 2.12
CA GLU A 61 12.57 -13.87 2.22
C GLU A 61 12.81 -12.95 1.02
N GLY A 62 12.39 -13.33 -0.19
CA GLY A 62 12.51 -12.54 -1.41
C GLY A 62 11.57 -11.33 -1.41
N ASP A 63 10.29 -11.58 -1.13
CA ASP A 63 9.25 -10.54 -1.11
C ASP A 63 9.48 -9.54 0.05
N GLN A 64 9.91 -10.02 1.22
CA GLN A 64 10.26 -9.15 2.35
C GLN A 64 11.43 -8.21 2.04
N ARG A 65 12.45 -8.69 1.31
CA ARG A 65 13.61 -7.86 0.92
C ARG A 65 13.21 -6.77 -0.07
N ASP A 66 12.36 -7.10 -1.03
CA ASP A 66 11.93 -6.13 -2.04
C ASP A 66 10.92 -5.13 -1.46
N GLU A 67 10.05 -5.54 -0.54
CA GLU A 67 9.21 -4.63 0.24
C GLU A 67 10.05 -3.71 1.14
N ALA A 68 11.08 -4.24 1.80
CA ALA A 68 11.98 -3.44 2.63
C ALA A 68 12.78 -2.40 1.82
N LYS A 69 13.29 -2.77 0.64
CA LYS A 69 13.95 -1.81 -0.28
C LYS A 69 12.98 -0.72 -0.73
N ARG A 70 11.77 -1.10 -1.15
CA ARG A 70 10.75 -0.14 -1.58
C ARG A 70 10.35 0.80 -0.44
N LYS A 71 10.21 0.28 0.78
CA LYS A 71 9.92 1.08 1.97
C LYS A 71 11.05 2.07 2.28
N ALA A 72 12.30 1.61 2.23
CA ALA A 72 13.46 2.46 2.44
C ALA A 72 13.58 3.58 1.39
N GLU A 73 13.28 3.28 0.12
CA GLU A 73 13.27 4.29 -0.94
C GLU A 73 12.22 5.39 -0.67
N LEU A 74 11.03 5.02 -0.21
CA LEU A 74 9.98 5.98 0.13
C LEU A 74 10.33 6.86 1.34
N ASP A 75 11.10 6.34 2.29
CA ASP A 75 11.53 7.09 3.47
C ASP A 75 12.76 7.99 3.18
N THR A 76 13.28 7.96 1.95
CA THR A 76 14.43 8.78 1.54
C THR A 76 14.05 10.28 1.57
N PRO A 77 14.90 11.15 2.17
CA PRO A 77 14.67 12.59 2.20
C PRO A 77 14.62 13.24 0.81
N VAL A 78 13.74 14.22 0.62
CA VAL A 78 13.67 14.96 -0.65
C VAL A 78 14.93 15.77 -0.97
N THR A 79 15.79 15.98 0.02
CA THR A 79 17.09 16.64 -0.13
C THR A 79 18.12 15.81 -0.86
N ASP A 80 17.96 14.49 -0.85
CA ASP A 80 18.91 13.54 -1.42
C ASP A 80 18.71 13.37 -2.93
N PHE A 81 17.62 13.94 -3.47
CA PHE A 81 17.33 13.98 -4.89
C PHE A 81 17.91 15.22 -5.56
N GLU A 82 18.25 15.08 -6.84
CA GLU A 82 18.78 16.14 -7.70
C GLU A 82 17.68 17.16 -8.10
N LEU A 83 17.23 17.93 -7.11
CA LEU A 83 16.26 19.00 -7.28
C LEU A 83 16.94 20.37 -7.16
N SER A 84 16.44 21.35 -7.92
CA SER A 84 16.94 22.72 -7.81
C SER A 84 16.80 23.26 -6.39
N VAL A 85 17.64 24.25 -6.05
CA VAL A 85 17.57 24.94 -4.75
C VAL A 85 16.18 25.53 -4.51
N ARG A 86 15.52 26.00 -5.57
CA ARG A 86 14.15 26.52 -5.52
C ARG A 86 13.15 25.43 -5.14
N SER A 87 13.17 24.29 -5.85
CA SER A 87 12.27 23.16 -5.60
C SER A 87 12.43 22.63 -4.17
N ARG A 88 13.67 22.44 -3.69
CA ARG A 88 13.94 22.02 -2.30
C ARG A 88 13.44 23.02 -1.26
N ASN A 89 13.66 24.31 -1.48
CA ASN A 89 13.17 25.35 -0.57
C ASN A 89 11.64 25.44 -0.55
N CYS A 90 10.98 25.22 -1.67
CA CYS A 90 9.54 25.13 -1.76
C CYS A 90 8.99 23.93 -0.99
N LEU A 91 9.52 22.73 -1.25
CA LEU A 91 9.10 21.50 -0.56
C LEU A 91 9.30 21.60 0.96
N LYS A 92 10.45 22.13 1.40
CA LYS A 92 10.71 22.37 2.83
C LYS A 92 9.70 23.32 3.47
N LYS A 93 9.27 24.38 2.77
CA LYS A 93 8.24 25.32 3.24
C LYS A 93 6.85 24.69 3.31
N MET A 94 6.58 23.68 2.49
CA MET A 94 5.35 22.89 2.51
C MET A 94 5.39 21.73 3.51
N ASN A 95 6.45 21.64 4.32
CA ASN A 95 6.69 20.53 5.25
C ASN A 95 6.85 19.16 4.58
N ILE A 96 7.17 19.12 3.28
CA ILE A 96 7.42 17.88 2.53
C ILE A 96 8.89 17.51 2.72
N ARG A 97 9.17 16.43 3.48
CA ARG A 97 10.53 16.04 3.88
C ARG A 97 11.01 14.77 3.21
N THR A 98 10.12 13.83 2.92
CA THR A 98 10.45 12.52 2.35
C THR A 98 9.79 12.32 0.98
N LEU A 99 10.29 11.33 0.23
CA LEU A 99 9.67 10.91 -1.01
C LEU A 99 8.21 10.46 -0.78
N ARG A 100 7.95 9.77 0.33
CA ARG A 100 6.62 9.38 0.78
C ARG A 100 5.68 10.58 0.88
N ASP A 101 6.10 11.65 1.54
CA ASP A 101 5.28 12.86 1.70
C ASP A 101 4.96 13.48 0.33
N LEU A 102 5.93 13.50 -0.57
CA LEU A 102 5.77 14.07 -1.91
C LEU A 102 4.74 13.30 -2.76
N LEU A 103 4.68 11.96 -2.62
CA LEU A 103 3.69 11.13 -3.30
C LEU A 103 2.26 11.31 -2.77
N MET A 104 2.09 11.89 -1.58
CA MET A 104 0.79 12.17 -0.97
C MET A 104 0.22 13.52 -1.41
N ILE A 105 0.99 14.33 -2.14
CA ILE A 105 0.56 15.64 -2.63
C ILE A 105 0.27 15.56 -4.13
N THR A 106 -0.79 16.23 -4.55
CA THR A 106 -1.21 16.31 -5.95
C THR A 106 -0.57 17.48 -6.67
N LYS A 107 -0.50 17.37 -8.00
CA LYS A 107 -0.08 18.45 -8.90
C LYS A 107 -0.78 19.80 -8.63
N PRO A 108 -2.12 19.89 -8.52
CA PRO A 108 -2.79 21.16 -8.24
C PRO A 108 -2.47 21.73 -6.86
N GLU A 109 -2.27 20.89 -5.83
CA GLU A 109 -1.89 21.36 -4.49
C GLU A 109 -0.51 22.03 -4.49
N LEU A 110 0.47 21.43 -5.18
CA LEU A 110 1.79 22.04 -5.35
C LEU A 110 1.71 23.40 -6.06
N LEU A 111 0.94 23.49 -7.14
CA LEU A 111 0.75 24.73 -7.91
C LEU A 111 0.00 25.82 -7.14
N SER A 112 -0.84 25.46 -6.18
CA SER A 112 -1.57 26.42 -5.35
C SER A 112 -0.66 27.17 -4.36
N TYR A 113 0.53 26.62 -4.06
CA TYR A 113 1.41 27.19 -3.05
C TYR A 113 2.15 28.45 -3.52
N LYS A 114 2.16 29.48 -2.67
CA LYS A 114 2.77 30.79 -2.99
C LYS A 114 4.26 30.63 -3.33
N ASN A 115 4.64 31.11 -4.52
CA ASN A 115 5.99 31.04 -5.10
C ASN A 115 6.44 29.67 -5.63
N PHE A 116 5.55 28.67 -5.64
CA PHE A 116 5.77 27.46 -6.44
C PHE A 116 5.56 27.78 -7.93
N GLY A 117 6.34 27.18 -8.82
CA GLY A 117 6.33 27.50 -10.24
C GLY A 117 6.37 26.27 -11.12
N GLU A 118 5.98 26.43 -12.39
CA GLU A 118 5.90 25.34 -13.37
C GLU A 118 7.23 24.62 -13.56
N THR A 119 8.37 25.34 -13.52
CA THR A 119 9.69 24.73 -13.65
C THR A 119 9.99 23.77 -12.49
N SER A 120 9.67 24.16 -11.25
CA SER A 120 9.84 23.27 -10.08
C SER A 120 8.94 22.05 -10.16
N LEU A 121 7.75 22.19 -10.73
CA LEU A 121 6.83 21.07 -10.94
C LEU A 121 7.38 20.07 -11.95
N VAL A 122 7.90 20.54 -13.08
CA VAL A 122 8.51 19.69 -14.11
C VAL A 122 9.73 18.94 -13.56
N GLU A 123 10.58 19.61 -12.77
CA GLU A 123 11.72 18.96 -12.10
C GLU A 123 11.26 17.81 -11.18
N ILE A 124 10.22 18.06 -10.38
CA ILE A 124 9.66 17.06 -9.46
C ILE A 124 9.04 15.89 -10.25
N GLU A 125 8.25 16.18 -11.29
CA GLU A 125 7.64 15.15 -12.14
C GLU A 125 8.70 14.30 -12.85
N ALA A 126 9.79 14.91 -13.35
CA ALA A 126 10.89 14.19 -13.98
C ALA A 126 11.62 13.27 -13.00
N MET A 127 11.92 13.76 -11.78
CA MET A 127 12.55 12.97 -10.72
C MET A 127 11.69 11.75 -10.34
N LEU A 128 10.37 11.94 -10.18
CA LEU A 128 9.45 10.85 -9.87
C LEU A 128 9.35 9.84 -11.01
N THR A 129 9.26 10.33 -12.26
CA THR A 129 9.15 9.47 -13.45
C THR A 129 10.38 8.60 -13.64
N GLN A 130 11.58 9.11 -13.34
CA GLN A 130 12.83 8.34 -13.38
C GLN A 130 12.80 7.11 -12.46
N ARG A 131 12.01 7.18 -11.38
CA ARG A 131 11.83 6.11 -10.38
C ARG A 131 10.56 5.29 -10.62
N GLY A 132 9.84 5.54 -11.71
CA GLY A 132 8.57 4.90 -12.02
C GLY A 132 7.42 5.34 -11.10
N LEU A 133 7.54 6.50 -10.45
CA LEU A 133 6.55 7.07 -9.55
C LEU A 133 5.83 8.26 -10.20
N ARG A 134 4.62 8.57 -9.73
CA ARG A 134 3.87 9.80 -10.10
C ARG A 134 3.41 10.59 -8.88
N LEU A 135 3.21 11.90 -9.05
CA LEU A 135 2.57 12.73 -8.03
C LEU A 135 1.15 12.21 -7.74
N GLY A 136 0.76 12.17 -6.47
CA GLY A 136 -0.51 11.60 -6.04
C GLY A 136 -0.58 10.07 -6.11
N GLU A 137 0.50 9.36 -6.46
CA GLU A 137 0.51 7.89 -6.48
C GLU A 137 0.25 7.29 -5.08
N GLY A 138 0.68 7.97 -4.01
CA GLY A 138 0.38 7.57 -2.64
C GLY A 138 -1.13 7.62 -2.33
N LEU A 139 -1.85 8.50 -3.03
CA LEU A 139 -3.31 8.61 -2.95
C LEU A 139 -4.00 7.48 -3.74
N ASP A 140 -3.44 7.11 -4.89
CA ASP A 140 -3.99 6.08 -5.79
C ASP A 140 -3.67 4.63 -5.35
N GLN A 141 -2.48 4.38 -4.77
CA GLN A 141 -1.97 3.02 -4.51
C GLN A 141 -2.36 2.41 -3.15
N GLY A 142 -3.36 2.97 -2.46
CA GLY A 142 -3.78 2.42 -1.17
C GLY A 142 -2.76 2.60 -0.05
N PHE A 143 -1.75 3.47 -0.21
CA PHE A 143 -1.01 3.99 0.96
C PHE A 143 -1.92 4.83 1.84
N VAL A 144 -2.86 5.57 1.24
CA VAL A 144 -4.03 6.10 1.95
C VAL A 144 -4.79 4.97 2.62
N ALA A 145 -5.07 3.84 1.97
CA ALA A 145 -5.81 2.75 2.59
C ALA A 145 -5.06 2.12 3.79
N ARG A 146 -3.73 1.96 3.71
CA ARG A 146 -2.90 1.44 4.82
C ARG A 146 -2.76 2.46 5.95
N ALA A 147 -2.44 3.71 5.64
CA ALA A 147 -2.31 4.77 6.64
C ALA A 147 -3.67 5.15 7.25
N ALA A 148 -4.75 5.12 6.46
CA ALA A 148 -6.11 5.27 6.95
C ALA A 148 -6.50 4.08 7.80
N LYS A 149 -6.15 2.85 7.42
CA LYS A 149 -6.39 1.66 8.24
C LYS A 149 -5.65 1.74 9.57
N GLU A 150 -4.35 2.04 9.57
CA GLU A 150 -3.56 2.24 10.79
C GLU A 150 -4.14 3.37 11.66
N TYR A 151 -4.62 4.46 11.06
CA TYR A 151 -5.27 5.54 11.79
C TYR A 151 -6.64 5.12 12.36
N ILE A 152 -7.47 4.43 11.58
CA ILE A 152 -8.78 3.89 12.03
C ILE A 152 -8.59 2.87 13.15
N ASP A 153 -7.58 2.01 13.04
CA ASP A 153 -7.21 1.06 14.10
C ASP A 153 -6.83 1.82 15.37
N SER A 154 -6.06 2.91 15.28
CA SER A 154 -5.73 3.78 16.43
C SER A 154 -6.94 4.52 17.02
N LEU A 155 -7.96 4.79 16.21
CA LEU A 155 -9.22 5.40 16.66
C LEU A 155 -10.11 4.40 17.38
N THR A 156 -9.97 3.09 17.11
CA THR A 156 -10.77 2.03 17.73
C THR A 156 -10.53 1.94 19.24
N ASP A 157 -9.37 2.38 19.72
CA ASP A 157 -9.06 2.49 21.15
C ASP A 157 -9.79 3.64 21.85
N ARG A 158 -10.27 4.64 21.10
CA ARG A 158 -10.87 5.88 21.62
C ARG A 158 -12.36 6.00 21.32
N VAL A 159 -12.82 5.38 20.24
CA VAL A 159 -14.18 5.50 19.72
C VAL A 159 -14.73 4.10 19.43
N ASP A 160 -16.01 3.90 19.74
CA ASP A 160 -16.70 2.64 19.48
C ASP A 160 -16.60 2.23 18.00
N ALA A 161 -16.20 0.98 17.75
CA ALA A 161 -16.05 0.42 16.42
C ALA A 161 -17.36 0.51 15.59
N GLY A 162 -18.51 0.42 16.27
CA GLY A 162 -19.81 0.61 15.66
C GLY A 162 -20.04 2.02 15.13
N THR A 163 -19.41 3.04 15.71
CA THR A 163 -19.47 4.42 15.21
C THR A 163 -18.56 4.64 14.02
N LEU A 164 -17.35 4.06 14.02
CA LEU A 164 -16.42 4.14 12.90
C LEU A 164 -16.97 3.46 11.64
N ALA A 165 -17.67 2.33 11.80
CA ALA A 165 -18.25 1.56 10.70
C ALA A 165 -19.56 2.16 10.13
N LYS A 166 -20.14 3.19 10.76
CA LYS A 166 -21.37 3.81 10.26
C LYS A 166 -21.14 4.42 8.88
N PRO A 167 -22.13 4.35 7.97
CA PRO A 167 -22.04 5.02 6.67
C PRO A 167 -22.04 6.53 6.83
N VAL A 168 -21.23 7.26 6.05
CA VAL A 168 -21.24 8.73 6.03
C VAL A 168 -22.60 9.32 5.62
N GLY A 169 -23.43 8.53 4.94
CA GLY A 169 -24.80 8.90 4.59
C GLY A 169 -25.70 9.16 5.80
N SER A 170 -25.36 8.63 6.98
CA SER A 170 -26.10 8.84 8.23
C SER A 170 -25.80 10.17 8.93
N MET A 171 -24.81 10.95 8.46
CA MET A 171 -24.36 12.20 9.11
C MET A 171 -25.20 13.45 8.76
N ASP A 172 -26.31 13.30 8.04
CA ASP A 172 -27.20 14.39 7.60
C ASP A 172 -26.48 15.59 6.94
N LEU A 173 -25.42 15.30 6.17
CA LEU A 173 -24.60 16.29 5.49
C LEU A 173 -25.31 16.93 4.29
N SER A 174 -24.93 18.15 3.93
CA SER A 174 -25.37 18.84 2.73
C SER A 174 -25.08 18.06 1.45
N VAL A 175 -25.86 18.32 0.40
CA VAL A 175 -25.67 17.67 -0.92
C VAL A 175 -24.24 17.89 -1.44
N ARG A 176 -23.65 19.06 -1.22
CA ARG A 176 -22.28 19.38 -1.65
C ARG A 176 -21.24 18.53 -0.90
N ALA A 177 -21.35 18.46 0.44
CA ALA A 177 -20.49 17.60 1.25
C ALA A 177 -20.62 16.13 0.83
N ARG A 178 -21.84 15.61 0.71
CA ARG A 178 -22.09 14.22 0.28
C ARG A 178 -21.52 13.91 -1.11
N ARG A 179 -21.65 14.83 -2.07
CA ARG A 179 -21.08 14.64 -3.42
C ARG A 179 -19.56 14.61 -3.40
N ALA A 180 -18.92 15.45 -2.57
CA ALA A 180 -17.47 15.40 -2.44
C ALA A 180 -16.99 14.09 -1.82
N LEU A 181 -17.65 13.61 -0.75
CA LEU A 181 -17.33 12.32 -0.15
C LEU A 181 -17.50 11.15 -1.11
N GLN A 182 -18.54 11.18 -1.95
CA GLN A 182 -18.72 10.18 -3.02
C GLN A 182 -17.60 10.22 -4.06
N LEU A 183 -17.15 11.40 -4.47
CA LEU A 183 -16.03 11.53 -5.42
C LEU A 183 -14.71 11.03 -4.84
N LEU A 184 -14.53 11.14 -3.53
CA LEU A 184 -13.38 10.61 -2.80
C LEU A 184 -13.51 9.13 -2.41
N GLY A 185 -14.65 8.50 -2.75
CA GLY A 185 -14.92 7.10 -2.43
C GLY A 185 -15.04 6.82 -0.93
N VAL A 186 -15.35 7.83 -0.10
CA VAL A 186 -15.49 7.68 1.36
C VAL A 186 -16.86 7.10 1.68
N GLN A 187 -16.88 5.93 2.32
CA GLN A 187 -18.11 5.19 2.63
C GLN A 187 -18.44 5.21 4.12
N SER A 188 -17.44 5.16 4.99
CA SER A 188 -17.60 5.08 6.45
C SER A 188 -17.11 6.32 7.20
N ILE A 189 -17.60 6.52 8.43
CA ILE A 189 -17.18 7.64 9.28
C ILE A 189 -15.70 7.51 9.66
N GLY A 190 -15.20 6.30 9.86
CA GLY A 190 -13.77 6.04 10.09
C GLY A 190 -12.91 6.46 8.90
N GLU A 191 -13.32 6.11 7.67
CA GLU A 191 -12.65 6.56 6.45
C GLU A 191 -12.66 8.09 6.31
N LEU A 192 -13.75 8.75 6.70
CA LEU A 192 -13.84 10.20 6.69
C LEU A 192 -12.88 10.84 7.70
N ALA A 193 -12.82 10.32 8.93
CA ALA A 193 -11.90 10.80 9.96
C ALA A 193 -10.43 10.61 9.54
N ALA A 194 -10.13 9.58 8.75
CA ALA A 194 -8.79 9.33 8.23
C ALA A 194 -8.36 10.28 7.10
N ARG A 195 -9.27 11.10 6.55
CA ARG A 195 -8.97 12.12 5.54
C ARG A 195 -8.43 13.39 6.16
N THR A 196 -7.64 14.10 5.37
CA THR A 196 -7.11 15.42 5.71
C THR A 196 -8.00 16.52 5.14
N GLU A 197 -7.85 17.72 5.69
CA GLU A 197 -8.55 18.91 5.19
C GLU A 197 -8.18 19.26 3.75
N ALA A 198 -6.90 19.11 3.38
CA ALA A 198 -6.42 19.39 2.03
C ALA A 198 -7.08 18.49 0.98
N GLU A 199 -7.19 17.18 1.27
CA GLU A 199 -7.85 16.22 0.38
C GLU A 199 -9.32 16.60 0.11
N LEU A 200 -10.04 17.08 1.13
CA LEU A 200 -11.42 17.52 0.97
C LEU A 200 -11.50 18.81 0.15
N MET A 201 -10.64 19.79 0.44
CA MET A 201 -10.59 21.08 -0.27
C MET A 201 -10.14 20.95 -1.73
N GLY A 202 -9.41 19.89 -2.09
CA GLY A 202 -9.02 19.58 -3.45
C GLY A 202 -10.18 19.14 -4.36
N VAL A 203 -11.34 18.79 -3.80
CA VAL A 203 -12.49 18.32 -4.60
C VAL A 203 -13.16 19.46 -5.34
N LYS A 204 -13.37 19.28 -6.66
CA LYS A 204 -14.06 20.25 -7.51
C LYS A 204 -15.45 20.60 -6.95
N ASN A 205 -15.73 21.89 -6.79
CA ASN A 205 -16.97 22.44 -6.23
C ASN A 205 -17.22 22.12 -4.74
N PHE A 206 -16.20 21.65 -4.02
CA PHE A 206 -16.19 21.64 -2.55
C PHE A 206 -15.66 22.98 -2.02
N GLY A 207 -16.04 23.35 -0.80
CA GLY A 207 -15.63 24.64 -0.23
C GLY A 207 -15.85 24.72 1.27
N GLN A 208 -15.42 25.85 1.86
CA GLN A 208 -15.26 26.01 3.31
C GLN A 208 -16.52 25.66 4.12
N ASN A 209 -17.70 26.09 3.70
CA ASN A 209 -18.93 25.80 4.44
C ASN A 209 -19.21 24.29 4.57
N SER A 210 -18.90 23.50 3.53
CA SER A 210 -19.06 22.04 3.55
C SER A 210 -18.01 21.38 4.43
N LEU A 211 -16.79 21.96 4.47
CA LEU A 211 -15.72 21.49 5.34
C LEU A 211 -16.05 21.73 6.82
N ASP A 212 -16.50 22.94 7.16
CA ASP A 212 -16.88 23.30 8.53
C ASP A 212 -18.08 22.47 9.01
N GLU A 213 -19.00 22.13 8.10
CA GLU A 213 -20.09 21.19 8.35
C GLU A 213 -19.56 19.79 8.72
N ILE A 214 -18.65 19.24 7.91
CA ILE A 214 -18.01 17.93 8.16
C ILE A 214 -17.26 17.93 9.50
N LYS A 215 -16.43 18.95 9.75
CA LYS A 215 -15.66 19.06 11.00
C LYS A 215 -16.57 19.07 12.23
N ARG A 216 -17.64 19.87 12.19
CA ARG A 216 -18.63 19.95 13.28
C ARG A 216 -19.28 18.59 13.56
N LYS A 217 -19.67 17.87 12.51
CA LYS A 217 -20.29 16.55 12.62
C LYS A 217 -19.34 15.47 13.14
N LEU A 218 -18.06 15.53 12.77
CA LEU A 218 -17.05 14.63 13.33
C LEU A 218 -16.84 14.91 14.82
N VAL A 219 -16.79 16.19 15.21
CA VAL A 219 -16.62 16.60 16.62
C VAL A 219 -17.80 16.13 17.49
N GLU A 220 -19.03 16.18 16.99
CA GLU A 220 -20.22 15.61 17.68
C GLU A 220 -20.06 14.11 18.00
N MET A 221 -19.21 13.41 17.24
CA MET A 221 -18.93 11.98 17.40
C MET A 221 -17.59 11.70 18.11
N GLY A 222 -16.93 12.73 18.64
CA GLY A 222 -15.62 12.62 19.28
C GLY A 222 -14.45 12.38 18.31
N LEU A 223 -14.66 12.68 17.02
CA LEU A 223 -13.68 12.48 15.95
C LEU A 223 -13.20 13.82 15.39
N SER A 224 -12.04 13.79 14.76
CA SER A 224 -11.49 14.89 13.97
C SER A 224 -10.93 14.34 12.66
N LEU A 225 -10.77 15.23 11.68
CA LEU A 225 -9.99 14.92 10.49
C LEU A 225 -8.54 14.64 10.89
N ARG A 226 -7.84 13.86 10.07
CA ARG A 226 -6.43 13.57 10.25
C ARG A 226 -5.62 14.83 10.02
N GLU A 227 -4.78 15.17 11.00
CA GLU A 227 -3.79 16.23 10.89
C GLU A 227 -2.45 15.65 10.40
N LEU A 228 -1.73 16.42 9.58
CA LEU A 228 -0.38 16.10 9.14
C LEU A 228 0.58 16.94 9.96
N ASP A 229 1.33 16.32 10.87
CA ASP A 229 2.40 16.96 11.66
C ASP A 229 3.65 17.30 10.82
#